data_AF-A0A7L5AEM6-F1
#
_entry.id   AF-A0A7L5AEM6-F1
#
_cell.length_a   1.000
_cell.length_b   1.000
_cell.length_c   1.000
_cell.angle_alpha   90.00
_cell.angle_beta   90.00
_cell.angle_gamma   90.00
#
_symmetry.space_group_name_H-M   'P 1'
#
loop_
_entity.id
_entity.type
_entity.pdbx_description
1 polymer ?
#
loop_
_entity_poly.entity_id
_entity_poly.type
_entity_poly.pdbx_seq_one_letter_code
_entity_poly.pdbx_strand_id
1 'polypeptide(L)'
;MTPEEVARFRGMLQLQRTGTLAAIAELGSSLVELRAARSDGTADDEHDPDGSTLSGEWSRVSGLDADFAGTLASIDRALGRIDAGGYGRCLRCDGPIGAARLEARPAAELCIECARAAEERR
;
A
#
# COMPACT_ATOMS: atom_id res chain seq x y z
N MET A 1 14.58 20.68 -2.86
CA MET A 1 15.12 19.53 -2.11
C MET A 1 16.57 19.33 -2.49
N THR A 2 17.43 19.08 -1.52
CA THR A 2 18.85 18.78 -1.74
C THR A 2 19.02 17.31 -2.17
N PRO A 3 20.14 16.97 -2.84
CA PRO A 3 20.45 15.58 -3.17
C PRO A 3 20.50 14.65 -1.94
N GLU A 4 20.97 15.16 -0.79
CA GLU A 4 21.04 14.43 0.47
C GLU A 4 19.64 14.11 1.02
N GLU A 5 18.71 15.08 0.97
CA GLU A 5 17.31 14.85 1.36
C GLU A 5 16.67 13.79 0.47
N VAL A 6 16.89 13.88 -0.84
CA VAL A 6 16.38 12.89 -1.81
C VAL A 6 16.92 11.49 -1.49
N ALA A 7 18.21 11.36 -1.19
CA ALA A 7 18.83 10.07 -0.83
C ALA A 7 18.23 9.48 0.45
N ARG A 8 17.97 10.31 1.47
CA ARG A 8 17.30 9.88 2.71
C ARG A 8 15.90 9.33 2.43
N PHE A 9 15.09 10.05 1.65
CA PHE A 9 13.75 9.59 1.29
C PHE A 9 13.76 8.34 0.42
N ARG A 10 14.74 8.20 -0.49
CA ARG A 10 14.94 6.95 -1.24
C ARG A 10 15.15 5.77 -0.29
N GLY A 11 16.01 5.92 0.72
CA GLY A 11 16.24 4.88 1.72
C GLY A 11 14.97 4.51 2.49
N MET A 12 14.18 5.49 2.90
CA MET A 12 12.87 5.25 3.55
C MET A 12 11.91 4.47 2.64
N LEU A 13 11.78 4.88 1.37
CA LEU A 13 10.92 4.22 0.39
C LEU A 13 11.39 2.79 0.09
N GLN A 14 12.69 2.55 -0.01
CA GLN A 14 13.24 1.22 -0.24
C GLN A 14 12.96 0.29 0.94
N LEU A 15 13.13 0.77 2.18
CA LEU A 15 12.79 0.00 3.38
C LEU A 15 11.29 -0.33 3.43
N GLN A 16 10.43 0.65 3.14
CA GLN A 16 8.98 0.44 3.04
C GLN A 16 8.65 -0.58 1.95
N ARG A 17 9.27 -0.48 0.77
CA ARG A 17 9.07 -1.41 -0.35
C ARG A 17 9.38 -2.85 0.04
N THR A 18 10.53 -3.08 0.68
CA THR A 18 10.93 -4.42 1.12
C THR A 18 9.95 -4.99 2.15
N GLY A 19 9.48 -4.17 3.10
CA GLY A 19 8.49 -4.58 4.08
C GLY A 19 7.14 -4.93 3.46
N THR A 20 6.67 -4.10 2.53
CA THR A 20 5.40 -4.34 1.81
C THR A 20 5.47 -5.60 0.95
N LEU A 21 6.58 -5.86 0.25
CA LEU A 21 6.76 -7.09 -0.53
C LEU A 21 6.73 -8.34 0.36
N ALA A 22 7.35 -8.29 1.53
CA ALA A 22 7.29 -9.39 2.49
C ALA A 22 5.85 -9.63 2.99
N ALA A 23 5.11 -8.56 3.29
CA ALA A 23 3.72 -8.66 3.71
C ALA A 23 2.80 -9.27 2.64
N ILE A 24 2.98 -8.87 1.37
CA ILE A 24 2.25 -9.45 0.23
C ILE A 24 2.55 -10.95 0.10
N ALA A 25 3.83 -11.35 0.21
CA ALA A 25 4.22 -12.74 0.10
C ALA A 25 3.58 -13.61 1.20
N GLU A 26 3.57 -13.11 2.44
CA GLU A 26 2.95 -13.78 3.58
C GLU A 26 1.44 -13.96 3.38
N LEU A 27 0.73 -12.87 3.06
CA LEU A 27 -0.71 -12.90 2.82
C LEU A 27 -1.09 -13.79 1.63
N GLY A 28 -0.28 -13.78 0.57
CA GLY A 28 -0.45 -14.66 -0.58
C GLY A 28 -0.40 -16.14 -0.19
N SER A 29 0.49 -16.52 0.74
CA SER A 29 0.52 -17.88 1.29
C SER A 29 -0.77 -18.22 2.05
N SER A 30 -1.21 -17.33 2.94
CA SER A 30 -2.46 -17.53 3.69
C SER A 30 -3.69 -17.66 2.77
N LEU A 31 -3.75 -16.89 1.67
CA LEU A 31 -4.82 -17.00 0.67
C LEU A 31 -4.85 -18.36 -0.02
N VAL A 32 -3.68 -18.92 -0.33
CA VAL A 32 -3.58 -20.26 -0.94
C VAL A 32 -4.11 -21.32 0.03
N GLU A 33 -3.75 -21.25 1.30
CA GLU A 33 -4.22 -22.17 2.34
C GLU A 33 -5.75 -22.10 2.52
N LEU A 34 -6.30 -20.89 2.65
CA LEU A 34 -7.75 -20.69 2.77
C LEU A 34 -8.50 -21.18 1.53
N ARG A 35 -7.94 -20.97 0.34
CA ARG A 35 -8.54 -21.46 -0.90
C ARG A 35 -8.56 -22.99 -0.96
N ALA A 36 -7.49 -23.63 -0.52
CA ALA A 36 -7.41 -25.09 -0.44
C ALA A 36 -8.45 -25.64 0.54
N ALA A 37 -8.56 -25.07 1.74
CA ALA A 37 -9.55 -25.45 2.75
C ALA A 37 -11.00 -25.31 2.23
N ARG A 38 -11.30 -24.23 1.48
CA ARG A 38 -12.61 -24.05 0.84
C ARG A 38 -12.91 -25.09 -0.25
N SER A 39 -11.89 -25.54 -0.98
CA SER A 39 -12.06 -26.43 -2.13
C SER A 39 -12.25 -27.92 -1.77
N ASP A 40 -11.93 -28.33 -0.54
CA ASP A 40 -11.95 -29.75 -0.12
C ASP A 40 -13.37 -30.36 -0.01
N GLY A 41 -14.44 -29.56 -0.13
CA GLY A 41 -15.81 -30.05 -0.35
C GLY A 41 -16.44 -30.90 0.77
N THR A 42 -15.69 -31.32 1.79
CA THR A 42 -16.17 -32.02 2.99
C THR A 42 -16.40 -31.08 4.18
N ALA A 43 -16.08 -29.80 4.03
CA ALA A 43 -16.44 -28.73 4.95
C ALA A 43 -17.68 -28.00 4.41
N ASP A 44 -18.81 -28.70 4.36
CA ASP A 44 -20.11 -28.05 4.38
C ASP A 44 -20.33 -27.51 5.80
N ASP A 45 -19.60 -26.45 6.12
CA ASP A 45 -19.54 -25.79 7.42
C ASP A 45 -20.75 -24.83 7.59
N GLU A 46 -21.91 -25.26 7.10
CA GLU A 46 -23.18 -24.55 7.28
C GLU A 46 -23.75 -24.75 8.70
N HIS A 47 -23.00 -25.36 9.62
CA HIS A 47 -23.46 -25.73 10.97
C HIS A 47 -22.55 -25.33 12.15
N ASP A 48 -21.53 -24.47 11.97
CA ASP A 48 -20.85 -23.82 13.11
C ASP A 48 -21.40 -22.38 13.34
N PRO A 49 -22.26 -22.15 14.35
CA PRO A 49 -22.79 -20.82 14.66
C PRO A 49 -21.76 -19.88 15.31
N ASP A 50 -20.61 -20.39 15.78
CA ASP A 50 -19.59 -19.65 16.52
C ASP A 50 -18.29 -19.42 15.70
N GLY A 51 -18.12 -20.10 14.56
CA GLY A 51 -16.98 -19.96 13.65
C GLY A 51 -17.09 -18.76 12.68
N SER A 52 -15.99 -18.04 12.44
CA SER A 52 -15.98 -17.04 11.36
C SER A 52 -16.12 -17.73 10.01
N THR A 53 -17.17 -17.42 9.25
CA THR A 53 -17.38 -18.03 7.93
C THR A 53 -16.12 -17.92 7.05
N LEU A 54 -15.75 -19.00 6.36
CA LEU A 54 -14.65 -19.01 5.38
C LEU A 54 -14.78 -17.87 4.34
N SER A 55 -16.01 -17.48 4.01
CA SER A 55 -16.31 -16.34 3.14
C SER A 55 -15.90 -14.99 3.75
N GLY A 56 -16.11 -14.80 5.05
CA GLY A 56 -15.70 -13.61 5.78
C GLY A 56 -14.19 -13.51 5.95
N GLU A 57 -13.53 -14.64 6.25
CA GLU A 57 -12.07 -14.70 6.33
C GLU A 57 -11.42 -14.41 4.97
N TRP A 58 -11.92 -15.03 3.90
CA TRP A 58 -11.46 -14.74 2.54
C TRP A 58 -11.61 -13.27 2.15
N SER A 59 -12.75 -12.65 2.47
CA SER A 59 -12.99 -11.23 2.17
C SER A 59 -12.02 -10.31 2.92
N ARG A 60 -11.67 -10.65 4.16
CA ARG A 60 -10.68 -9.91 4.96
C ARG A 60 -9.28 -10.03 4.37
N VAL A 61 -8.82 -11.26 4.12
CA VAL A 61 -7.44 -11.49 3.63
C VAL A 61 -7.25 -10.93 2.22
N SER A 62 -8.24 -11.09 1.33
CA SER A 62 -8.16 -10.52 -0.03
C SER A 62 -8.21 -8.98 -0.05
N GLY A 63 -8.94 -8.35 0.87
CA GLY A 63 -8.93 -6.90 1.03
C GLY A 63 -7.55 -6.36 1.45
N LEU A 64 -6.90 -7.03 2.40
CA LEU A 64 -5.55 -6.69 2.83
C LEU A 64 -4.53 -6.79 1.68
N ASP A 65 -4.62 -7.85 0.87
CA ASP A 65 -3.75 -8.03 -0.30
C ASP A 65 -3.87 -6.85 -1.29
N ALA A 66 -5.10 -6.42 -1.59
CA ALA A 66 -5.35 -5.26 -2.45
C ALA A 66 -4.78 -3.95 -1.88
N ASP A 67 -4.90 -3.72 -0.57
CA ASP A 67 -4.35 -2.54 0.10
C ASP A 67 -2.81 -2.50 0.05
N PHE A 68 -2.16 -3.65 0.26
CA PHE A 68 -0.70 -3.75 0.14
C PHE A 68 -0.22 -3.56 -1.29
N ALA A 69 -0.93 -4.11 -2.28
CA ALA A 69 -0.63 -3.87 -3.69
C ALA A 69 -0.74 -2.38 -4.06
N GLY A 70 -1.78 -1.69 -3.57
CA GLY A 70 -1.95 -0.24 -3.75
C GLY A 70 -0.83 0.59 -3.10
N THR A 71 -0.38 0.17 -1.92
CA THR A 71 0.74 0.76 -1.20
C THR A 71 2.05 0.57 -1.97
N LEU A 72 2.34 -0.65 -2.42
CA LEU A 72 3.52 -0.98 -3.20
C LEU A 72 3.58 -0.14 -4.49
N ALA A 73 2.47 -0.08 -5.22
CA ALA A 73 2.37 0.74 -6.43
C ALA A 73 2.67 2.22 -6.16
N SER A 74 2.23 2.75 -5.02
CA SER A 74 2.49 4.15 -4.64
C SER A 74 3.96 4.38 -4.28
N ILE A 75 4.60 3.42 -3.62
CA ILE A 75 6.04 3.44 -3.32
C ILE A 75 6.86 3.39 -4.61
N ASP A 76 6.52 2.48 -5.53
CA ASP A 76 7.21 2.33 -6.82
C ASP A 76 7.10 3.59 -7.67
N ARG A 77 5.93 4.23 -7.72
CA ARG A 77 5.76 5.54 -8.39
C ARG A 77 6.66 6.61 -7.75
N ALA A 78 6.74 6.64 -6.42
CA ALA A 78 7.60 7.61 -5.73
C ALA A 78 9.09 7.38 -6.04
N LEU A 79 9.56 6.14 -6.04
CA LEU A 79 10.93 5.78 -6.44
C LEU A 79 11.20 6.17 -7.90
N GLY A 80 10.27 5.87 -8.82
CA GLY A 80 10.39 6.29 -10.22
C GLY A 80 10.47 7.81 -10.39
N ARG A 81 9.74 8.60 -9.57
CA ARG A 81 9.89 10.06 -9.55
C ARG A 81 11.26 10.51 -9.06
N ILE A 82 11.88 9.78 -8.12
CA ILE A 82 13.26 10.08 -7.70
C ILE A 82 14.20 9.85 -8.89
N ASP A 83 14.08 8.72 -9.58
CA ASP A 83 14.92 8.38 -10.73
C ASP A 83 14.77 9.41 -11.87
N ALA A 84 13.55 9.92 -12.08
CA ALA A 84 13.26 10.97 -13.06
C ALA A 84 13.61 12.40 -12.59
N GLY A 85 14.10 12.59 -11.35
CA GLY A 85 14.42 13.91 -10.79
C GLY A 85 13.22 14.79 -10.44
N GLY A 86 12.00 14.23 -10.43
CA GLY A 86 10.73 14.91 -10.14
C GLY A 86 10.23 14.78 -8.70
N TYR A 87 10.96 14.08 -7.83
CA TYR A 87 10.54 13.85 -6.45
C TYR A 87 10.43 15.15 -5.63
N GLY A 88 9.41 15.20 -4.77
CA GLY A 88 9.09 16.39 -3.97
C GLY A 88 8.27 17.47 -4.70
N ARG A 89 7.81 17.22 -5.93
CA ARG A 89 6.85 18.07 -6.64
C ARG A 89 5.45 17.45 -6.70
N CYS A 90 4.44 18.29 -6.53
CA CYS A 90 3.04 17.91 -6.54
C CYS A 90 2.60 17.56 -7.96
N LEU A 91 1.99 16.39 -8.16
CA LEU A 91 1.52 15.96 -9.48
C LEU A 91 0.36 16.79 -10.05
N ARG A 92 -0.30 17.61 -9.22
CA ARG A 92 -1.45 18.41 -9.64
C ARG A 92 -1.11 19.86 -9.95
N CYS A 93 -0.29 20.50 -9.13
CA CYS A 93 0.02 21.93 -9.25
C CYS A 93 1.50 22.22 -9.52
N ASP A 94 2.34 21.19 -9.63
CA ASP A 94 3.80 21.26 -9.78
C ASP A 94 4.55 21.97 -8.64
N GLY A 95 3.83 22.48 -7.64
CA GLY A 95 4.39 23.11 -6.45
C GLY A 95 5.13 22.12 -5.53
N PRO A 96 5.96 22.62 -4.59
CA PRO A 96 6.71 21.77 -3.69
C PRO A 96 5.80 21.01 -2.71
N ILE A 97 6.12 19.76 -2.45
CA ILE A 97 5.55 18.97 -1.36
C ILE A 97 6.41 19.24 -0.12
N GLY A 98 5.79 19.72 0.96
CA GLY A 98 6.52 20.07 2.20
C GLY A 98 7.30 18.88 2.78
N ALA A 99 8.51 19.13 3.26
CA ALA A 99 9.40 18.09 3.81
C ALA A 99 8.74 17.28 4.93
N ALA A 100 8.08 17.94 5.89
CA ALA A 100 7.34 17.27 6.96
C ALA A 100 6.25 16.29 6.45
N ARG A 101 5.63 16.61 5.30
CA ARG A 101 4.66 15.72 4.66
C ARG A 101 5.34 14.49 4.04
N LEU A 102 6.49 14.68 3.40
CA LEU A 102 7.30 13.57 2.86
C LEU A 102 7.92 12.72 3.97
N GLU A 103 8.23 13.30 5.13
CA GLU A 103 8.69 12.56 6.31
C GLU A 103 7.59 11.66 6.87
N ALA A 104 6.38 12.20 6.99
CA ALA A 104 5.22 11.42 7.43
C ALA A 104 4.78 10.39 6.38
N ARG A 105 4.82 10.75 5.09
CA ARG A 105 4.38 9.92 3.96
C ARG A 105 5.32 10.10 2.76
N PRO A 106 6.42 9.32 2.66
CA PRO A 106 7.40 9.42 1.57
C PRO A 106 6.80 9.17 0.19
N ALA A 107 5.75 8.36 0.10
CA ALA A 107 5.04 8.09 -1.16
C ALA A 107 4.07 9.21 -1.59
N ALA A 108 3.95 10.32 -0.83
CA ALA A 108 2.99 11.39 -1.13
C ALA A 108 3.21 12.00 -2.53
N GLU A 109 2.12 12.11 -3.30
CA GLU A 109 2.14 12.60 -4.68
C GLU A 109 1.59 14.04 -4.82
N LEU A 110 0.92 14.53 -3.78
CA LEU A 110 0.26 15.83 -3.76
C LEU A 110 0.75 16.67 -2.59
N CYS A 111 0.80 17.99 -2.78
CA CYS A 111 0.95 18.96 -1.69
C CYS A 111 -0.27 18.91 -0.76
N ILE A 112 -0.18 19.54 0.41
CA ILE A 112 -1.25 19.47 1.42
C ILE A 112 -2.55 20.11 0.92
N GLU A 113 -2.48 21.21 0.17
CA GLU A 113 -3.63 21.89 -0.40
C GLU A 113 -4.33 21.01 -1.44
N CYS A 114 -3.56 20.43 -2.37
CA CYS A 114 -4.10 19.56 -3.41
C CYS A 114 -4.69 18.27 -2.84
N ALA A 115 -4.10 17.74 -1.76
CA ALA A 115 -4.58 16.57 -1.07
C ALA A 115 -5.91 16.83 -0.34
N ARG A 116 -5.99 17.91 0.45
CA ARG A 116 -7.24 18.32 1.13
C ARG A 116 -8.38 18.50 0.13
N ALA A 117 -8.11 19.22 -0.96
CA ALA A 117 -9.09 19.41 -2.02
C ALA A 117 -9.51 18.10 -2.70
N ALA A 118 -8.68 17.05 -2.71
CA ALA A 118 -9.04 15.75 -3.27
C ALA A 118 -9.88 14.91 -2.29
N GLU A 119 -9.64 15.03 -0.99
CA GLU A 119 -10.42 14.39 0.06
C GLU A 119 -11.85 14.93 0.12
N GLU A 120 -12.04 16.25 -0.03
CA GLU A 120 -13.37 16.88 -0.09
C GLU A 120 -14.24 16.43 -1.27
N ARG A 121 -13.65 15.80 -2.29
CA ARG A 121 -14.34 15.32 -3.49
C ARG A 121 -14.60 13.81 -3.50
N ARG A 122 -14.13 13.08 -2.49
CA ARG A 122 -14.36 11.63 -2.34
C ARG A 122 -15.67 11.37 -1.62
#